data_AF-A0A7W8CRF3-F1
#
_entry.id   AF-A0A7W8CRF3-F1
#
_cell.length_a   1.000
_cell.length_b   1.000
_cell.length_c   1.000
_cell.angle_alpha   90.00
_cell.angle_beta   90.00
_cell.angle_gamma   90.00
#
_symmetry.space_group_name_H-M   'P 1'
#
loop_
_entity.id
_entity.type
_entity.pdbx_description
1 polymer ?
#
loop_
_entity_poly.entity_id
_entity_poly.type
_entity_poly.pdbx_seq_one_letter_code
_entity_poly.pdbx_strand_id
1 'polypeptide(L)'
;MHFLKNNRHVSIKNAFGMLFLIFISLTIAGCSANGATEANGTEPEETADKSEQAIRAVIEKEFNGPDKKYKELWDAAMGAQISEKYSEDYEAYLESPEYQALMSYTEETYAPYFTDNGYDNFINQAAFMYATFDEDYQLNTSAIEIAQNEKEPTLYDFTFQVEYTDENGEAEPFNFKGDAIAPEDGKIGRIQYMDGFEDGLLATLRNN
;
A
#
# COMPACT_ATOMS: atom_id res chain seq x y z
N MET A 1 -45.58 -19.94 39.45
CA MET A 1 -45.54 -18.67 40.21
C MET A 1 -45.23 -17.57 39.18
N HIS A 2 -46.20 -16.86 38.62
CA HIS A 2 -46.84 -15.62 39.15
C HIS A 2 -45.78 -14.59 39.62
N PHE A 3 -45.74 -13.31 39.21
CA PHE A 3 -46.66 -12.46 38.44
C PHE A 3 -46.03 -11.05 38.24
N LEU A 4 -46.71 -10.21 37.43
CA LEU A 4 -46.62 -8.73 37.27
C LEU A 4 -45.55 -8.18 36.31
N LYS A 5 -45.81 -7.59 35.12
CA LYS A 5 -46.91 -6.82 34.46
C LYS A 5 -47.03 -5.32 34.81
N ASN A 6 -46.96 -4.53 33.71
CA ASN A 6 -47.51 -3.19 33.38
C ASN A 6 -46.73 -1.92 33.79
N ASN A 7 -46.27 -1.09 32.84
CA ASN A 7 -46.97 -0.13 31.92
C ASN A 7 -47.49 1.15 32.61
N ARG A 8 -47.01 2.33 32.19
CA ARG A 8 -47.79 3.32 31.41
C ARG A 8 -47.06 4.67 31.21
N HIS A 9 -47.12 5.13 29.96
CA HIS A 9 -46.99 6.52 29.50
C HIS A 9 -48.01 7.45 30.16
N VAL A 10 -47.61 8.71 30.43
CA VAL A 10 -48.52 9.86 30.53
C VAL A 10 -47.86 11.06 29.86
N SER A 11 -48.56 11.65 28.89
CA SER A 11 -48.26 12.92 28.22
C SER A 11 -49.27 13.96 28.69
N ILE A 12 -48.84 15.18 29.02
CA ILE A 12 -49.72 16.33 29.30
C ILE A 12 -49.17 17.56 28.56
N LYS A 13 -50.09 18.23 27.86
CA LYS A 13 -49.87 19.39 26.96
C LYS A 13 -50.36 20.70 27.60
N ASN A 14 -49.87 21.82 27.06
CA ASN A 14 -50.41 23.20 27.06
C ASN A 14 -50.30 23.99 28.40
N ALA A 15 -50.16 25.32 28.48
CA ALA A 15 -50.51 26.41 27.58
C ALA A 15 -49.74 27.72 27.89
N PHE A 16 -49.52 28.51 26.84
CA PHE A 16 -49.66 29.98 26.69
C PHE A 16 -49.63 30.91 27.92
N GLY A 17 -48.71 31.89 27.91
CA GLY A 17 -48.71 33.07 28.80
C GLY A 17 -47.80 34.16 28.26
N MET A 18 -48.41 35.14 27.60
CA MET A 18 -47.84 36.28 26.86
C MET A 18 -47.32 37.39 27.80
N LEU A 19 -46.37 38.20 27.29
CA LEU A 19 -46.28 39.68 27.44
C LEU A 19 -44.98 40.26 28.09
N PHE A 20 -44.16 40.89 27.22
CA PHE A 20 -43.42 42.15 27.36
C PHE A 20 -42.31 42.32 28.43
N LEU A 21 -41.04 42.44 28.01
CA LEU A 21 -40.39 43.74 27.74
C LEU A 21 -38.91 43.54 27.33
N ILE A 22 -38.52 44.36 26.36
CA ILE A 22 -37.22 44.41 25.70
C ILE A 22 -36.18 45.04 26.63
N PHE A 23 -35.03 44.36 26.83
CA PHE A 23 -33.74 45.01 26.94
C PHE A 23 -32.69 44.15 26.25
N ILE A 24 -32.27 44.61 25.07
CA ILE A 24 -31.17 44.06 24.29
C ILE A 24 -29.88 44.53 24.96
N SER A 25 -29.17 43.63 25.61
CA SER A 25 -27.72 43.75 25.81
C SER A 25 -27.05 42.58 25.10
N LEU A 26 -26.71 42.82 23.83
CA LEU A 26 -25.74 42.05 23.08
C LEU A 26 -24.37 42.18 23.76
N THR A 27 -23.93 41.11 24.40
CA THR A 27 -22.57 40.59 24.17
C THR A 27 -22.65 39.07 24.15
N ILE A 28 -22.39 38.54 22.97
CA ILE A 28 -22.26 37.12 22.67
C ILE A 28 -20.85 36.71 23.08
N ALA A 29 -20.78 35.79 24.04
CA ALA A 29 -19.84 34.65 24.10
C ALA A 29 -20.15 33.87 25.40
N GLY A 30 -21.35 33.30 25.46
CA GLY A 30 -21.68 32.31 26.47
C GLY A 30 -21.04 30.98 26.11
N CYS A 31 -20.19 30.47 26.99
CA CYS A 31 -20.07 29.04 27.20
C CYS A 31 -21.48 28.46 27.36
N SER A 32 -21.84 27.45 26.57
CA SER A 32 -23.00 26.62 26.87
C SER A 32 -22.55 25.21 27.20
N ALA A 33 -23.07 24.76 28.33
CA ALA A 33 -22.72 23.56 29.07
C ALA A 33 -23.22 22.27 28.41
N ASN A 34 -22.47 21.22 28.69
CA ASN A 34 -22.86 19.85 29.01
C ASN A 34 -24.23 19.33 28.53
N GLY A 35 -24.15 18.25 27.73
CA GLY A 35 -24.88 17.03 28.04
C GLY A 35 -25.78 16.48 26.92
N ALA A 36 -25.24 15.58 26.10
CA ALA A 36 -25.91 14.35 25.69
C ALA A 36 -24.93 13.48 24.89
N THR A 37 -24.76 12.25 25.35
CA THR A 37 -24.09 11.11 24.72
C THR A 37 -24.45 10.94 23.24
N GLU A 38 -23.43 11.00 22.38
CA GLU A 38 -23.31 10.07 21.26
C GLU A 38 -21.98 9.33 21.44
N ALA A 39 -22.11 8.03 21.71
CA ALA A 39 -20.99 7.11 21.66
C ALA A 39 -20.58 6.95 20.20
N ASN A 40 -19.73 7.84 19.71
CA ASN A 40 -18.77 7.45 18.70
C ASN A 40 -17.53 7.00 19.47
N GLY A 41 -17.50 5.69 19.74
CA GLY A 41 -16.22 5.03 19.85
C GLY A 41 -15.49 5.30 18.55
N THR A 42 -14.65 6.33 18.54
CA THR A 42 -13.46 6.28 17.74
C THR A 42 -12.72 5.06 18.29
N GLU A 43 -12.91 3.93 17.60
CA GLU A 43 -11.93 2.85 17.68
C GLU A 43 -10.57 3.51 17.62
N PRO A 44 -9.62 3.15 18.49
CA PRO A 44 -8.25 3.58 18.28
C PRO A 44 -7.92 3.21 16.85
N GLU A 45 -7.60 4.21 16.03
CA GLU A 45 -6.99 4.00 14.73
C GLU A 45 -5.83 3.05 15.03
N GLU A 46 -5.99 1.76 14.68
CA GLU A 46 -4.97 0.76 14.88
C GLU A 46 -3.75 1.35 14.24
N THR A 47 -2.73 1.64 15.06
CA THR A 47 -1.44 2.04 14.52
C THR A 47 -1.02 0.89 13.61
N ALA A 48 -1.17 1.08 12.30
CA ALA A 48 -1.00 0.01 11.32
C ALA A 48 0.33 -0.69 11.61
N ASP A 49 0.30 -2.02 11.64
CA ASP A 49 1.49 -2.81 11.90
C ASP A 49 2.61 -2.40 10.94
N LYS A 50 3.83 -2.16 11.45
CA LYS A 50 4.92 -1.64 10.60
C LYS A 50 5.29 -2.65 9.52
N SER A 51 5.14 -3.93 9.80
CA SER A 51 5.40 -4.98 8.81
C SER A 51 4.35 -4.95 7.71
N GLU A 52 3.07 -4.77 8.06
CA GLU A 52 2.00 -4.50 7.08
C GLU A 52 2.33 -3.27 6.20
N GLN A 53 2.76 -2.16 6.82
CA GLN A 53 3.14 -0.96 6.08
C GLN A 53 4.32 -1.21 5.12
N ALA A 54 5.32 -1.97 5.56
CA ALA A 54 6.46 -2.33 4.71
C ALA A 54 6.03 -3.20 3.53
N ILE A 55 5.19 -4.22 3.76
CA ILE A 55 4.64 -5.10 2.72
C ILE A 55 3.85 -4.29 1.70
N ARG A 56 2.95 -3.42 2.18
CA ARG A 56 2.16 -2.52 1.33
C ARG A 56 3.04 -1.63 0.47
N ALA A 57 4.05 -1.00 1.06
CA ALA A 57 4.96 -0.12 0.34
C ALA A 57 5.75 -0.85 -0.76
N VAL A 58 6.17 -2.10 -0.52
CA VAL A 58 6.87 -2.92 -1.53
C VAL A 58 5.91 -3.33 -2.66
N ILE A 59 4.68 -3.73 -2.35
CA ILE A 59 3.65 -4.03 -3.37
C ILE A 59 3.42 -2.78 -4.24
N GLU A 60 3.20 -1.62 -3.63
CA GLU A 60 2.96 -0.38 -4.36
C GLU A 60 4.16 0.05 -5.22
N LYS A 61 5.39 -0.23 -4.80
CA LYS A 61 6.60 0.07 -5.59
C LYS A 61 6.79 -0.88 -6.78
N GLU A 62 6.51 -2.17 -6.59
CA GLU A 62 6.65 -3.17 -7.65
C GLU A 62 5.55 -3.10 -8.70
N PHE A 63 4.33 -2.74 -8.29
CA PHE A 63 3.13 -2.87 -9.11
C PHE A 63 2.44 -1.52 -9.44
N ASN A 64 3.03 -0.38 -9.07
CA ASN A 64 2.70 0.90 -9.68
C ASN A 64 3.79 1.30 -10.66
N GLY A 65 3.42 1.57 -11.90
CA GLY A 65 4.38 1.73 -12.98
C GLY A 65 3.87 2.57 -14.14
N PRO A 66 4.78 2.96 -15.05
CA PRO A 66 6.15 2.45 -15.16
C PRO A 66 7.11 3.21 -14.23
N ASP A 67 8.09 2.50 -13.65
CA ASP A 67 9.23 3.14 -12.99
C ASP A 67 10.23 3.62 -14.04
N LYS A 68 9.97 4.81 -14.58
CA LYS A 68 10.80 5.43 -15.62
C LYS A 68 12.25 5.62 -15.16
N LYS A 69 12.46 5.89 -13.87
CA LYS A 69 13.81 6.13 -13.37
C LYS A 69 14.61 4.84 -13.33
N TYR A 70 14.01 3.76 -12.84
CA TYR A 70 14.62 2.44 -12.93
C TYR A 70 14.91 2.04 -14.36
N LYS A 71 13.95 2.19 -15.29
CA LYS A 71 14.12 1.85 -16.71
C LYS A 71 15.31 2.56 -17.34
N GLU A 72 15.43 3.87 -17.14
CA GLU A 72 16.57 4.66 -17.65
C GLU A 72 17.91 4.15 -17.12
N LEU A 73 17.98 3.81 -15.82
CA LEU A 73 19.19 3.30 -15.19
C LEU A 73 19.53 1.88 -15.68
N TRP A 74 18.51 1.04 -15.84
CA TRP A 74 18.64 -0.31 -16.38
C TRP A 74 19.19 -0.28 -17.81
N ASP A 75 18.60 0.53 -18.69
CA ASP A 75 19.04 0.66 -20.08
C ASP A 75 20.48 1.17 -20.18
N ALA A 76 20.85 2.15 -19.34
CA ALA A 76 22.22 2.64 -19.27
C ALA A 76 23.21 1.54 -18.81
N ALA A 77 22.85 0.78 -17.77
CA ALA A 77 23.67 -0.31 -17.26
C ALA A 77 23.81 -1.45 -18.28
N MET A 78 22.74 -1.83 -18.98
CA MET A 78 22.80 -2.86 -20.03
C MET A 78 23.60 -2.39 -21.24
N GLY A 79 23.42 -1.13 -21.65
CA GLY A 79 24.20 -0.51 -22.72
C GLY A 79 25.70 -0.44 -22.40
N ALA A 80 26.05 -0.14 -21.15
CA ALA A 80 27.42 -0.18 -20.67
C ALA A 80 27.99 -1.62 -20.72
N GLN A 81 27.25 -2.61 -20.24
CA GLN A 81 27.70 -4.00 -20.18
C GLN A 81 28.12 -4.55 -21.55
N ILE A 82 27.39 -4.20 -22.61
CA ILE A 82 27.67 -4.69 -23.97
C ILE A 82 28.63 -3.79 -24.77
N SER A 83 29.09 -2.69 -24.19
CA SER A 83 30.00 -1.75 -24.85
C SER A 83 31.42 -2.34 -24.99
N GLU A 84 32.18 -1.90 -26.00
CA GLU A 84 33.59 -2.30 -26.19
C GLU A 84 34.46 -2.06 -24.95
N LYS A 85 34.07 -1.11 -24.09
CA LYS A 85 34.81 -0.76 -22.88
C LYS A 85 34.75 -1.88 -21.82
N TYR A 86 33.63 -2.57 -21.72
CA TYR A 86 33.33 -3.47 -20.60
C TYR A 86 32.95 -4.89 -21.02
N SER A 87 32.70 -5.15 -22.30
CA SER A 87 32.20 -6.43 -22.80
C SER A 87 33.10 -7.64 -22.49
N GLU A 88 34.40 -7.44 -22.28
CA GLU A 88 35.37 -8.49 -21.93
C GLU A 88 35.83 -8.45 -20.46
N ASP A 89 35.40 -7.45 -19.68
CA ASP A 89 35.82 -7.25 -18.28
C ASP A 89 34.60 -6.97 -17.40
N TYR A 90 33.99 -8.06 -16.91
CA TYR A 90 32.81 -8.00 -16.07
C TYR A 90 33.07 -7.31 -14.72
N GLU A 91 34.27 -7.44 -14.15
CA GLU A 91 34.61 -6.76 -12.89
C GLU A 91 34.69 -5.24 -13.11
N ALA A 92 35.28 -4.80 -14.22
CA ALA A 92 35.26 -3.38 -14.58
C ALA A 92 33.84 -2.85 -14.85
N TYR A 93 32.93 -3.69 -15.35
CA TYR A 93 31.52 -3.35 -15.49
C TYR A 93 30.84 -3.14 -14.13
N LEU A 94 31.07 -4.02 -13.15
CA LEU A 94 30.51 -3.88 -11.81
C LEU A 94 30.95 -2.59 -11.12
N GLU A 95 32.15 -2.09 -11.41
CA GLU A 95 32.65 -0.81 -10.91
C GLU A 95 32.23 0.40 -11.77
N SER A 96 31.46 0.18 -12.85
CA SER A 96 31.04 1.26 -13.75
C SER A 96 30.03 2.21 -13.08
N PRO A 97 30.07 3.52 -13.39
CA PRO A 97 29.09 4.47 -12.88
C PRO A 97 27.64 4.09 -13.21
N GLU A 98 27.40 3.48 -14.37
CA GLU A 98 26.08 3.06 -14.82
C GLU A 98 25.52 1.93 -13.96
N TYR A 99 26.31 0.89 -13.71
CA TYR A 99 25.91 -0.21 -12.82
C TYR A 99 25.74 0.26 -11.38
N GLN A 100 26.67 1.07 -10.87
CA GLN A 100 26.60 1.60 -9.50
C GLN A 100 25.37 2.49 -9.30
N ALA A 101 24.98 3.27 -10.30
CA ALA A 101 23.76 4.08 -10.23
C ALA A 101 22.48 3.23 -10.19
N LEU A 102 22.42 2.14 -10.97
CA LEU A 102 21.32 1.18 -10.93
C LEU A 102 21.22 0.49 -9.55
N MET A 103 22.35 0.02 -9.02
CA MET A 103 22.40 -0.64 -7.72
C MET A 103 22.03 0.30 -6.58
N SER A 104 22.55 1.54 -6.59
CA SER A 104 22.21 2.56 -5.59
C SER A 104 20.72 2.85 -5.58
N TYR A 105 20.10 3.02 -6.76
CA TYR A 105 18.67 3.25 -6.86
C TYR A 105 17.86 2.06 -6.31
N THR A 106 18.27 0.84 -6.63
CA THR A 106 17.64 -0.40 -6.15
C THR A 106 17.73 -0.51 -4.61
N GLU A 107 18.89 -0.20 -4.04
CA GLU A 107 19.13 -0.20 -2.60
C GLU A 107 18.31 0.88 -1.88
N GLU A 108 18.37 2.14 -2.34
CA GLU A 108 17.59 3.24 -1.79
C GLU A 108 16.08 2.99 -1.86
N THR A 109 15.62 2.30 -2.91
CA THR A 109 14.20 2.00 -3.13
C THR A 109 13.68 0.91 -2.20
N TYR A 110 14.47 -0.15 -1.96
CA TYR A 110 13.97 -1.36 -1.29
C TYR A 110 14.63 -1.69 0.04
N ALA A 111 15.94 -1.49 0.23
CA ALA A 111 16.63 -1.89 1.46
C ALA A 111 15.98 -1.37 2.76
N PRO A 112 15.35 -0.17 2.81
CA PRO A 112 14.63 0.29 3.99
C PRO A 112 13.52 -0.66 4.48
N TYR A 113 12.92 -1.47 3.61
CA TYR A 113 11.78 -2.34 3.93
C TYR A 113 12.17 -3.78 4.28
N PHE A 114 13.43 -4.16 4.07
CA PHE A 114 13.89 -5.52 4.24
C PHE A 114 14.93 -5.66 5.35
N THR A 115 15.05 -6.87 5.88
CA THR A 115 16.28 -7.34 6.55
C THR A 115 17.40 -7.46 5.51
N ASP A 116 18.66 -7.44 5.92
CA ASP A 116 19.81 -7.52 4.98
C ASP A 116 19.68 -8.74 4.05
N ASN A 117 19.47 -9.94 4.62
CA ASN A 117 19.27 -11.16 3.84
C ASN A 117 17.96 -11.17 3.03
N GLY A 118 16.91 -10.49 3.54
CA GLY A 118 15.64 -10.37 2.83
C GLY A 118 15.77 -9.49 1.58
N TYR A 119 16.55 -8.41 1.66
CA TYR A 119 16.84 -7.52 0.54
C TYR A 119 17.57 -8.30 -0.55
N ASP A 120 18.66 -8.99 -0.21
CA ASP A 120 19.41 -9.83 -1.14
C ASP A 120 18.52 -10.90 -1.80
N ASN A 121 17.61 -11.51 -1.04
CA ASN A 121 16.68 -12.49 -1.58
C ASN A 121 15.70 -11.88 -2.59
N PHE A 122 15.18 -10.69 -2.27
CA PHE A 122 14.19 -9.97 -3.07
C PHE A 122 14.76 -9.47 -4.40
N ILE A 123 15.92 -8.82 -4.39
CA ILE A 123 16.56 -8.29 -5.62
C ILE A 123 16.90 -9.41 -6.62
N ASN A 124 17.19 -10.62 -6.14
CA ASN A 124 17.56 -11.75 -7.00
C ASN A 124 16.36 -12.50 -7.58
N GLN A 125 15.13 -12.27 -7.11
CA GLN A 125 13.97 -13.10 -7.46
C GLN A 125 12.74 -12.33 -7.92
N ALA A 126 12.50 -11.14 -7.38
CA ALA A 126 11.19 -10.50 -7.50
C ALA A 126 11.26 -9.01 -7.84
N ALA A 127 12.37 -8.33 -7.58
CA ALA A 127 12.46 -6.89 -7.79
C ALA A 127 12.30 -6.49 -9.26
N PHE A 128 11.56 -5.41 -9.47
CA PHE A 128 11.33 -4.73 -10.74
C PHE A 128 10.75 -5.62 -11.84
N MET A 129 9.92 -6.60 -11.49
CA MET A 129 9.44 -7.64 -12.41
C MET A 129 8.78 -7.09 -13.68
N TYR A 130 8.12 -5.93 -13.58
CA TYR A 130 7.40 -5.28 -14.68
C TYR A 130 8.09 -4.01 -15.19
N ALA A 131 9.14 -3.52 -14.52
CA ALA A 131 9.66 -2.18 -14.79
C ALA A 131 10.55 -2.09 -16.06
N THR A 132 10.92 -3.21 -16.67
CA THR A 132 11.84 -3.24 -17.83
C THR A 132 11.15 -3.33 -19.19
N PHE A 133 9.82 -3.36 -19.26
CA PHE A 133 9.10 -3.40 -20.54
C PHE A 133 9.19 -2.03 -21.25
N ASP A 134 9.31 -2.06 -22.58
CA ASP A 134 9.55 -0.86 -23.42
C ASP A 134 8.26 -0.10 -23.79
N GLU A 135 7.08 -0.65 -23.49
CA GLU A 135 5.79 -0.09 -23.87
C GLU A 135 5.30 1.06 -22.99
N ASP A 136 4.51 1.95 -23.57
CA ASP A 136 3.76 2.98 -22.86
C ASP A 136 2.55 2.35 -22.15
N TYR A 137 2.79 1.60 -21.07
CA TYR A 137 1.75 1.07 -20.20
C TYR A 137 1.63 1.88 -18.90
N GLN A 138 0.55 1.66 -18.14
CA GLN A 138 0.43 2.07 -16.75
C GLN A 138 -0.02 0.90 -15.88
N LEU A 139 0.56 0.79 -14.68
CA LEU A 139 0.11 -0.15 -13.65
C LEU A 139 -0.33 0.63 -12.43
N ASN A 140 -1.49 0.28 -11.88
CA ASN A 140 -2.01 0.86 -10.65
C ASN A 140 -2.52 -0.24 -9.71
N THR A 141 -1.95 -0.29 -8.51
CA THR A 141 -2.41 -1.17 -7.44
C THR A 141 -3.65 -0.63 -6.75
N SER A 142 -4.57 -1.51 -6.42
CA SER A 142 -5.74 -1.20 -5.60
C SER A 142 -6.14 -2.41 -4.75
N ALA A 143 -7.09 -2.21 -3.83
CA ALA A 143 -7.64 -3.28 -2.99
C ALA A 143 -6.57 -4.14 -2.28
N ILE A 144 -5.49 -3.50 -1.79
CA ILE A 144 -4.43 -4.19 -1.06
C ILE A 144 -4.93 -4.55 0.34
N GLU A 145 -5.18 -5.84 0.55
CA GLU A 145 -5.54 -6.45 1.82
C GLU A 145 -4.36 -7.27 2.32
N ILE A 146 -3.96 -7.05 3.57
CA ILE A 146 -2.85 -7.75 4.22
C ILE A 146 -3.36 -8.24 5.58
N ALA A 147 -3.18 -9.53 5.86
CA ALA A 147 -3.64 -10.16 7.08
C ALA A 147 -2.48 -10.89 7.76
N GLN A 148 -2.18 -10.51 9.01
CA GLN A 148 -1.23 -11.23 9.85
C GLN A 148 -1.83 -12.58 10.28
N ASN A 149 -1.02 -13.63 10.26
CA ASN A 149 -1.44 -14.94 10.74
C ASN A 149 -1.51 -14.96 12.28
N GLU A 150 -2.66 -15.35 12.84
CA GLU A 150 -2.88 -15.38 14.30
C GLU A 150 -1.96 -16.36 15.06
N LYS A 151 -1.48 -17.41 14.39
CA LYS A 151 -0.64 -18.47 15.00
C LYS A 151 0.85 -18.25 14.76
N GLU A 152 1.18 -17.59 13.66
CA GLU A 152 2.56 -17.31 13.22
C GLU A 152 2.68 -15.81 12.98
N PRO A 153 2.93 -14.99 14.02
CA PRO A 153 2.86 -13.52 13.90
C PRO A 153 3.84 -12.90 12.89
N THR A 154 4.87 -13.64 12.47
CA THR A 154 5.80 -13.19 11.43
C THR A 154 5.28 -13.44 10.02
N LEU A 155 4.20 -14.21 9.84
CA LEU A 155 3.64 -14.59 8.56
C LEU A 155 2.44 -13.69 8.22
N TYR A 156 2.42 -13.22 6.98
CA TYR A 156 1.37 -12.37 6.43
C TYR A 156 0.90 -12.96 5.12
N ASP A 157 -0.41 -13.06 4.97
CA ASP A 157 -1.07 -13.36 3.70
C ASP A 157 -1.59 -12.04 3.12
N PHE A 158 -1.50 -11.88 1.80
CA PHE A 158 -2.02 -10.68 1.15
C PHE A 158 -2.67 -10.96 -0.20
N THR A 159 -3.58 -10.06 -0.57
CA THR A 159 -4.20 -9.99 -1.89
C THR A 159 -4.25 -8.55 -2.36
N PHE A 160 -4.17 -8.34 -3.66
CA PHE A 160 -4.33 -7.03 -4.27
C PHE A 160 -4.75 -7.15 -5.73
N GLN A 161 -5.19 -6.04 -6.31
CA GLN A 161 -5.48 -5.94 -7.73
C GLN A 161 -4.50 -4.97 -8.39
N VAL A 162 -4.12 -5.27 -9.62
CA VAL A 162 -3.34 -4.39 -10.49
C VAL A 162 -4.16 -4.09 -11.73
N GLU A 163 -4.45 -2.82 -11.96
CA GLU A 163 -5.03 -2.37 -13.21
C GLU A 163 -3.89 -2.08 -14.19
N TYR A 164 -3.85 -2.82 -15.30
CA TYR A 164 -2.98 -2.56 -16.44
C TYR A 164 -3.74 -1.71 -17.44
N THR A 165 -3.15 -0.59 -17.88
CA THR A 165 -3.67 0.24 -18.95
C THR A 165 -2.66 0.27 -20.09
N ASP A 166 -3.10 -0.08 -21.30
CA ASP A 166 -2.25 -0.10 -22.50
C ASP A 166 -2.07 1.30 -23.13
N GLU A 167 -1.30 1.39 -24.22
CA GLU A 167 -1.06 2.63 -24.95
C GLU A 167 -2.33 3.27 -25.54
N ASN A 168 -3.39 2.48 -25.75
CA ASN A 168 -4.68 2.92 -26.28
C ASN A 168 -5.63 3.41 -25.17
N GLY A 169 -5.24 3.23 -23.91
CA GLY A 169 -6.06 3.54 -22.74
C GLY A 169 -7.07 2.44 -22.39
N GLU A 170 -6.93 1.23 -22.95
CA GLU A 170 -7.72 0.06 -22.56
C GLU A 170 -7.19 -0.52 -21.26
N ALA A 171 -8.08 -0.73 -20.29
CA ALA A 171 -7.73 -1.17 -18.94
C ALA A 171 -8.20 -2.61 -18.65
N GLU A 172 -7.32 -3.42 -18.08
CA GLU A 172 -7.58 -4.80 -17.68
C GLU A 172 -7.10 -5.05 -16.23
N PRO A 173 -7.95 -5.61 -15.34
CA PRO A 173 -7.56 -5.91 -13.96
C PRO A 173 -6.96 -7.32 -13.80
N PHE A 174 -5.87 -7.40 -13.02
CA PHE A 174 -5.20 -8.64 -12.64
C PHE A 174 -5.21 -8.80 -11.12
N ASN A 175 -5.62 -9.96 -10.63
CA ASN A 175 -5.70 -10.22 -9.19
C ASN A 175 -4.47 -11.03 -8.74
N PHE A 176 -3.83 -10.54 -7.68
CA PHE A 176 -2.66 -11.14 -7.08
C PHE A 176 -2.98 -11.65 -5.69
N LYS A 177 -2.26 -12.70 -5.32
CA LYS A 177 -2.15 -13.20 -3.95
C LYS A 177 -0.70 -13.45 -3.63
N GLY A 178 -0.36 -13.50 -2.37
CA GLY A 178 0.98 -13.84 -1.95
C GLY A 178 1.11 -13.92 -0.45
N ASP A 179 2.34 -14.12 -0.03
CA ASP A 179 2.70 -14.17 1.38
C ASP A 179 4.04 -13.48 1.64
N ALA A 180 4.20 -13.01 2.87
CA ALA A 180 5.43 -12.42 3.36
C ALA A 180 5.79 -12.96 4.74
N ILE A 181 7.10 -13.04 4.99
CA ILE A 181 7.64 -13.28 6.33
C ILE A 181 8.35 -12.01 6.78
N ALA A 182 7.89 -11.42 7.88
CA ALA A 182 8.52 -10.28 8.56
C ALA A 182 9.05 -10.74 9.93
N PRO A 183 10.32 -11.20 10.02
CA PRO A 183 10.90 -11.68 11.27
C PRO A 183 11.26 -10.55 12.24
N GLU A 184 11.32 -9.32 11.75
CA GLU A 184 11.69 -8.11 12.47
C GLU A 184 10.61 -7.04 12.21
N ASP A 185 10.26 -6.26 13.24
CA ASP A 185 9.20 -5.24 13.16
C ASP A 185 9.47 -4.23 12.03
N GLY A 186 8.61 -4.23 11.00
CA GLY A 186 8.75 -3.37 9.83
C GLY A 186 9.80 -3.80 8.83
N LYS A 187 10.34 -5.02 8.93
CA LYS A 187 11.40 -5.55 8.06
C LYS A 187 11.02 -6.90 7.48
N ILE A 188 10.95 -6.94 6.15
CA ILE A 188 10.62 -8.13 5.38
C ILE A 188 11.85 -9.03 5.26
N GLY A 189 11.70 -10.30 5.61
CA GLY A 189 12.68 -11.36 5.37
C GLY A 189 12.43 -12.12 4.07
N ARG A 190 11.18 -12.17 3.61
CA ARG A 190 10.77 -12.79 2.34
C ARG A 190 9.42 -12.21 1.91
N ILE A 191 9.24 -11.99 0.61
CA ILE A 191 7.94 -11.69 0.00
C ILE A 191 7.83 -12.49 -1.30
N GLN A 192 6.66 -13.07 -1.56
CA GLN A 192 6.40 -13.84 -2.77
C GLN A 192 5.04 -13.47 -3.36
N TYR A 193 5.03 -13.28 -4.67
CA TYR A 193 3.83 -13.03 -5.44
C TYR A 193 3.45 -14.31 -6.18
N MET A 194 2.21 -14.74 -6.06
CA MET A 194 1.67 -15.91 -6.75
C MET A 194 0.73 -15.43 -7.85
N ASP A 195 1.29 -15.17 -9.04
CA ASP A 195 0.55 -14.93 -10.29
C ASP A 195 0.56 -16.19 -11.17
N GLY A 196 -0.54 -16.42 -11.89
CA GLY A 196 -0.72 -17.50 -12.84
C GLY A 196 -0.04 -17.18 -14.17
N PHE A 197 1.22 -17.58 -14.31
CA PHE A 197 2.13 -17.38 -15.46
C PHE A 197 1.59 -17.65 -16.89
N GLU A 198 0.43 -18.28 -17.07
CA GLU A 198 -0.12 -18.57 -18.40
C GLU A 198 -1.21 -17.56 -18.86
N ASP A 199 -1.90 -16.89 -17.94
CA ASP A 199 -2.95 -15.89 -18.23
C ASP A 199 -2.82 -14.60 -17.36
N GLY A 200 -1.63 -14.37 -16.79
CA GLY A 200 -1.34 -13.29 -15.84
C GLY A 200 -0.75 -12.03 -16.48
N LEU A 201 -0.55 -10.98 -15.67
CA LEU A 201 -0.08 -9.66 -16.12
C LEU A 201 1.22 -9.74 -16.93
N LEU A 202 2.13 -10.62 -16.52
CA LEU A 202 3.41 -10.82 -17.20
C LEU A 202 3.23 -11.38 -18.63
N ALA A 203 2.24 -12.23 -18.86
CA ALA A 203 1.95 -12.75 -20.19
C ALA A 203 1.36 -11.65 -21.09
N THR A 204 0.47 -10.83 -20.55
CA THR A 204 -0.11 -9.66 -21.25
C THR A 204 0.98 -8.69 -21.70
N LEU A 205 1.87 -8.28 -20.79
CA LEU A 205 2.99 -7.37 -21.10
C LEU A 205 4.02 -7.95 -22.10
N ARG A 206 4.07 -9.27 -22.29
CA ARG A 206 5.00 -9.91 -23.27
C ARG A 206 4.41 -10.09 -24.66
N ASN A 207 3.09 -9.99 -24.79
CA ASN A 207 2.36 -10.26 -26.02
C ASN A 207 1.86 -9.00 -26.72
N ASN A 208 1.88 -7.86 -26.01
CA ASN A 208 1.74 -6.54 -26.62
C ASN A 208 3.11 -6.08 -27.18
#